data_AF-A0A7S3GY08-F1
#
_entry.id   AF-A0A7S3GY08-F1
#
_cell.length_a   1.000
_cell.length_b   1.000
_cell.length_c   1.000
_cell.angle_alpha   90.00
_cell.angle_beta   90.00
_cell.angle_gamma   90.00
#
_symmetry.space_group_name_H-M   'P 1'
#
loop_
_entity.id
_entity.type
_entity.pdbx_description
1 polymer ?
#
loop_
_entity_poly.entity_id
_entity_poly.type
_entity_poly.pdbx_seq_one_letter_code
_entity_poly.pdbx_strand_id
1 'polypeptide(L)'
;GVRRLQGPEIHNIRLQSSVMYNSNNGLLSDVMDQADMDNVQKGVILTEGSTIGVRHDPATHSLQYFFNGRSIGTAAIKETCLDKMRDLFPVFALYVPDQVIQVEFRAAPPAMIKDGSN
;
A
#
# COMPACT_ATOMS: atom_id res chain seq x y z
N GLY A 1 3.03 -23.59 35.38
CA GLY A 1 2.17 -22.97 34.38
C GLY A 1 2.99 -22.02 33.54
N VAL A 2 3.11 -22.27 32.25
CA VAL A 2 3.95 -21.48 31.33
C VAL A 2 3.30 -20.11 31.10
N ARG A 3 3.96 -19.04 31.55
CA ARG A 3 3.59 -17.65 31.19
C ARG A 3 3.76 -17.50 29.69
N ARG A 4 2.70 -17.07 28.99
CA ARG A 4 2.78 -16.60 27.60
C ARG A 4 3.77 -15.43 27.55
N LEU A 5 4.82 -15.57 26.76
CA LEU A 5 5.71 -14.47 26.40
C LEU A 5 4.91 -13.54 25.48
N GLN A 6 4.51 -12.38 26.00
CA GLN A 6 4.30 -11.21 25.14
C GLN A 6 5.67 -10.86 24.58
N GLY A 7 5.88 -11.11 23.29
CA GLY A 7 7.08 -10.61 22.60
C GLY A 7 7.07 -9.08 22.59
N PRO A 8 8.24 -8.43 22.56
CA PRO A 8 8.31 -6.97 22.47
C PRO A 8 7.58 -6.50 21.21
N GLU A 9 6.75 -5.48 21.33
CA GLU A 9 6.12 -4.78 20.21
C GLU A 9 7.22 -4.43 19.20
N ILE A 10 7.27 -5.12 18.06
CA ILE A 10 8.49 -5.08 17.23
C ILE A 10 8.60 -3.70 16.57
N HIS A 11 7.52 -3.07 16.09
CA HIS A 11 7.47 -1.65 15.70
C HIS A 11 6.01 -1.14 15.65
N ASN A 12 5.68 -0.05 16.34
CA ASN A 12 4.38 0.64 16.20
C ASN A 12 4.54 1.87 15.32
N ILE A 13 4.11 1.79 14.07
CA ILE A 13 4.11 2.94 13.16
C ILE A 13 2.70 3.52 13.19
N ARG A 14 2.55 4.64 13.90
CA ARG A 14 1.32 5.43 13.86
C ARG A 14 1.46 6.52 12.83
N LEU A 15 0.62 6.43 11.82
CA LEU A 15 0.53 7.39 10.73
C LEU A 15 -0.70 8.23 10.99
N GLN A 16 -0.49 9.55 11.07
CA GLN A 16 -1.59 10.50 11.09
C GLN A 16 -1.77 11.05 9.69
N SER A 17 -3.00 11.03 9.19
CA SER A 17 -3.32 11.57 7.85
C SER A 17 -2.39 11.03 6.76
N SER A 18 -2.06 9.75 6.83
CA SER A 18 -1.10 9.13 5.91
C SER A 18 -1.42 7.67 5.66
N VAL A 19 -1.01 7.20 4.48
CA VAL A 19 -1.18 5.82 4.03
C VAL A 19 0.20 5.23 3.77
N MET A 20 0.49 4.08 4.37
CA MET A 20 1.71 3.33 4.10
C MET A 20 1.36 1.90 3.72
N TYR A 21 1.97 1.46 2.62
CA TYR A 21 2.00 0.04 2.29
C TYR A 21 3.27 -0.58 2.86
N ASN A 22 3.11 -1.57 3.73
CA ASN A 22 4.18 -2.40 4.24
C ASN A 22 4.00 -3.82 3.69
N SER A 23 5.02 -4.38 3.04
CA SER A 23 4.94 -5.70 2.41
C SER A 23 4.42 -6.80 3.34
N ASN A 24 4.82 -6.80 4.61
CA ASN A 24 4.40 -7.80 5.59
C ASN A 24 2.98 -7.55 6.11
N ASN A 25 2.62 -6.29 6.37
CA ASN A 25 1.39 -5.93 7.07
C ASN A 25 0.24 -5.51 6.14
N GLY A 26 0.51 -5.25 4.87
CA GLY A 26 -0.44 -4.63 3.94
C GLY A 26 -0.54 -3.11 4.15
N LEU A 27 -1.74 -2.56 3.98
CA LEU A 27 -1.98 -1.13 4.22
C LEU A 27 -2.09 -0.82 5.71
N LEU A 28 -1.45 0.29 6.10
CA LEU A 28 -1.51 0.90 7.42
C LEU A 28 -1.90 2.36 7.24
N SER A 29 -3.03 2.76 7.82
CA SER A 29 -3.60 4.10 7.66
C SER A 29 -4.64 4.38 8.75
N ASP A 30 -4.73 5.63 9.20
CA ASP A 30 -5.84 6.14 10.01
C ASP A 30 -6.98 6.77 9.17
N VAL A 31 -6.68 7.08 7.90
CA VAL A 31 -7.62 7.70 6.94
C VAL A 31 -8.38 6.69 6.09
N MET A 32 -8.20 5.39 6.29
CA MET A 32 -8.93 4.32 5.59
C MET A 32 -9.61 3.41 6.61
N ASP A 33 -10.79 2.87 6.26
CA ASP A 33 -11.45 1.89 7.12
C ASP A 33 -10.72 0.55 7.05
N GLN A 34 -10.82 -0.25 8.12
CA GLN A 34 -10.14 -1.55 8.17
C GLN A 34 -10.59 -2.45 7.03
N ALA A 35 -11.89 -2.42 6.70
CA ALA A 35 -12.44 -3.19 5.60
C ALA A 35 -11.82 -2.83 4.23
N ASP A 36 -11.55 -1.54 3.99
CA ASP A 36 -10.88 -1.07 2.78
C ASP A 36 -9.40 -1.47 2.76
N MET A 37 -8.71 -1.37 3.90
CA MET A 37 -7.31 -1.79 3.99
C MET A 37 -7.15 -3.30 3.77
N ASP A 38 -8.09 -4.11 4.26
CA ASP A 38 -8.10 -5.56 4.11
C ASP A 38 -8.33 -6.01 2.65
N ASN A 39 -8.84 -5.13 1.78
CA ASN A 39 -8.97 -5.38 0.34
C ASN A 39 -7.64 -5.31 -0.41
N VAL A 40 -6.55 -4.88 0.24
CA VAL A 40 -5.22 -4.82 -0.36
C VAL A 40 -4.35 -5.96 0.17
N GLN A 41 -3.82 -6.77 -0.75
CA GLN A 41 -3.05 -7.97 -0.45
C GLN A 41 -1.84 -7.65 0.44
N LYS A 42 -1.73 -8.41 1.54
CA LYS A 42 -0.57 -8.44 2.45
C LYS A 42 0.38 -9.59 2.12
N GLY A 43 1.58 -9.56 2.69
CA GLY A 43 2.60 -10.59 2.52
C GLY A 43 3.21 -10.62 1.11
N VAL A 44 3.21 -9.49 0.41
CA VAL A 44 3.83 -9.38 -0.93
C VAL A 44 5.35 -9.29 -0.75
N ILE A 45 6.06 -10.33 -1.16
CA ILE A 45 7.52 -10.38 -1.04
C ILE A 45 8.13 -9.56 -2.18
N LEU A 46 8.78 -8.45 -1.82
CA LEU A 46 9.53 -7.62 -2.76
C LEU A 46 10.95 -8.18 -2.91
N THR A 47 11.25 -8.75 -4.08
CA THR A 47 12.61 -9.17 -4.46
C THR A 47 13.19 -8.22 -5.49
N GLU A 48 14.49 -8.34 -5.75
CA GLU A 48 15.11 -7.66 -6.90
C GLU A 48 14.32 -7.95 -8.20
N GLY A 49 14.16 -6.92 -9.02
CA GLY A 49 13.36 -6.97 -10.25
C GLY A 49 11.84 -6.88 -10.05
N SER A 50 11.33 -6.96 -8.81
CA SER A 50 9.91 -6.73 -8.55
C SER A 50 9.53 -5.26 -8.73
N THR A 51 8.29 -5.04 -9.14
CA THR A 51 7.69 -3.71 -9.25
C THR A 51 6.49 -3.59 -8.33
N ILE A 52 6.40 -2.47 -7.63
CA ILE A 52 5.21 -2.07 -6.89
C ILE A 52 4.67 -0.78 -7.50
N GLY A 53 3.38 -0.77 -7.81
CA GLY A 53 2.68 0.37 -8.38
C GLY A 53 1.63 0.90 -7.41
N VAL A 54 1.42 2.20 -7.43
CA VAL A 54 0.30 2.86 -6.76
C VAL A 54 -0.35 3.83 -7.73
N ARG A 55 -1.68 3.81 -7.77
CA ARG A 55 -2.49 4.75 -8.55
C ARG A 55 -3.48 5.42 -7.62
N HIS A 56 -3.49 6.75 -7.62
CA HIS A 56 -4.52 7.54 -6.98
C HIS A 56 -5.63 7.87 -7.99
N ASP A 57 -6.87 7.56 -7.64
CA ASP A 57 -8.05 8.00 -8.38
C ASP A 57 -8.74 9.13 -7.61
N PRO A 58 -8.63 10.38 -8.08
CA PRO A 58 -9.22 11.54 -7.39
C PRO A 58 -10.74 11.59 -7.48
N ALA A 59 -11.38 10.87 -8.42
CA ALA A 59 -12.83 10.86 -8.54
C ALA A 59 -13.50 9.99 -7.46
N THR A 60 -12.85 8.89 -7.11
CA THR A 60 -13.31 7.95 -6.08
C THR A 60 -12.57 8.11 -4.75
N HIS A 61 -11.59 9.02 -4.68
CA HIS A 61 -10.69 9.20 -3.54
C HIS A 61 -10.08 7.88 -3.05
N SER A 62 -9.60 7.06 -4.00
CA SER A 62 -9.09 5.72 -3.71
C SER A 62 -7.64 5.54 -4.17
N LEU A 63 -6.95 4.62 -3.51
CA LEU A 63 -5.61 4.16 -3.89
C LEU A 63 -5.69 2.72 -4.35
N GLN A 64 -5.27 2.47 -5.59
CA GLN A 64 -5.12 1.13 -6.13
C GLN A 64 -3.64 0.74 -6.16
N TYR A 65 -3.34 -0.47 -5.67
CA TYR A 65 -2.01 -1.01 -5.57
C TYR A 65 -1.79 -2.13 -6.58
N PHE A 66 -0.56 -2.23 -7.08
CA PHE A 66 -0.15 -3.22 -8.07
C PHE A 66 1.16 -3.88 -7.67
N PHE A 67 1.30 -5.18 -7.97
CA PHE A 67 2.55 -5.92 -7.85
C PHE A 67 2.83 -6.63 -9.16
N ASN A 68 4.00 -6.37 -9.77
CA ASN A 68 4.39 -6.93 -11.07
C ASN A 68 3.29 -6.76 -12.13
N GLY A 69 2.71 -5.56 -12.19
CA GLY A 69 1.65 -5.19 -13.12
C GLY A 69 0.25 -5.77 -12.80
N ARG A 70 0.09 -6.56 -11.73
CA ARG A 70 -1.21 -7.12 -11.33
C ARG A 70 -1.80 -6.32 -10.18
N SER A 71 -3.10 -6.01 -10.25
CA SER A 71 -3.81 -5.36 -9.14
C SER A 71 -3.74 -6.25 -7.91
N ILE A 72 -3.28 -5.69 -6.79
CA ILE A 72 -3.29 -6.33 -5.48
C ILE A 72 -4.34 -5.75 -4.54
N GLY A 73 -5.11 -4.77 -5.00
CA GLY A 73 -6.30 -4.27 -4.30
C GLY A 73 -6.48 -2.76 -4.40
N THR A 74 -7.61 -2.31 -3.89
CA THR A 74 -7.99 -0.89 -3.83
C THR A 74 -8.49 -0.57 -2.43
N ALA A 75 -8.14 0.60 -1.90
CA ALA A 75 -8.64 1.10 -0.63
C ALA A 75 -9.13 2.55 -0.80
N ALA A 76 -10.33 2.84 -0.29
CA ALA A 76 -10.90 4.18 -0.30
C ALA A 76 -10.46 5.00 0.91
N ILE A 77 -10.24 6.31 0.71
CA ILE A 77 -10.02 7.26 1.79
C ILE A 77 -11.38 7.60 2.40
N LYS A 78 -11.48 7.62 3.73
CA LYS A 78 -12.68 8.03 4.46
C LYS A 78 -13.08 9.44 4.05
N GLU A 79 -14.37 9.62 3.79
CA GLU A 79 -14.92 10.93 3.43
C GLU A 79 -14.59 12.02 4.46
N THR A 80 -14.61 11.66 5.75
CA THR A 80 -14.29 12.53 6.89
C THR A 80 -12.81 12.95 6.99
N CYS A 81 -11.94 12.41 6.13
CA CYS A 81 -10.51 12.69 6.10
C CYS A 81 -10.07 13.40 4.80
N LEU A 82 -10.97 13.60 3.83
CA LEU A 82 -10.62 14.20 2.53
C LEU A 82 -10.15 15.65 2.66
N ASP A 83 -10.70 16.40 3.61
CA ASP A 83 -10.31 17.79 3.89
C ASP A 83 -8.85 17.92 4.37
N LYS A 84 -8.32 16.85 4.99
CA LYS A 84 -6.94 16.72 5.49
C LYS A 84 -5.99 16.16 4.43
N MET A 85 -6.51 15.54 3.38
CA MET A 85 -5.77 14.82 2.34
C MET A 85 -5.82 15.57 0.99
N ARG A 86 -5.66 16.89 1.00
CA ARG A 86 -5.71 17.73 -0.22
C ARG A 86 -4.58 17.43 -1.19
N ASP A 87 -3.40 17.20 -0.64
CA ASP A 87 -2.18 16.90 -1.39
C ASP A 87 -1.66 15.53 -0.95
N LEU A 88 -1.35 14.67 -1.93
CA LEU A 88 -0.71 13.38 -1.69
C LEU A 88 0.69 13.39 -2.29
N PHE A 89 1.69 13.11 -1.45
CA PHE A 89 3.07 12.97 -1.87
C PHE A 89 3.50 11.50 -1.78
N PRO A 90 4.12 10.94 -2.84
CA PRO A 90 4.70 9.61 -2.75
C PRO A 90 5.94 9.63 -1.85
N VAL A 91 5.99 8.73 -0.88
CA VAL A 91 7.10 8.58 0.07
C VAL A 91 7.64 7.15 -0.01
N PHE A 92 8.96 7.01 0.04
CA PHE A 92 9.65 5.73 0.00
C PHE A 92 10.50 5.57 1.25
N ALA A 93 10.26 4.52 2.02
CA ALA A 93 11.05 4.18 3.21
C ALA A 93 11.90 2.94 2.91
N LEU A 94 13.22 3.12 2.85
CA LEU A 94 14.20 2.05 2.65
C LEU A 94 14.94 1.82 3.96
N TYR A 95 15.09 0.55 4.34
CA TYR A 95 15.75 0.16 5.58
C TYR A 95 17.04 -0.62 5.34
N VAL A 96 17.11 -1.39 4.25
CA VAL A 96 18.25 -2.25 3.96
C VAL A 96 19.38 -1.40 3.36
N PRO A 97 20.61 -1.48 3.91
CA PRO A 97 21.77 -0.82 3.30
C PRO A 97 21.94 -1.21 1.84
N ASP A 98 22.39 -0.27 1.01
CA ASP A 98 22.61 -0.44 -0.43
C ASP A 98 21.36 -0.79 -1.25
N GLN A 99 20.17 -0.74 -0.65
CA GLN A 99 18.92 -0.89 -1.38
C GLN A 99 18.72 0.31 -2.32
N VAL A 100 18.58 0.01 -3.62
CA VAL A 100 18.29 1.00 -4.65
C VAL A 100 16.90 0.75 -5.20
N ILE A 101 16.14 1.82 -5.39
CA ILE A 101 14.87 1.79 -6.12
C ILE A 101 14.94 2.73 -7.32
N GLN A 102 14.26 2.36 -8.39
CA GLN A 102 13.98 3.26 -9.50
C GLN A 102 12.50 3.64 -9.44
N VAL A 103 12.22 4.93 -9.59
CA VAL A 103 10.86 5.47 -9.50
C VAL A 103 10.45 6.05 -10.84
N GLU A 104 9.29 5.64 -11.34
CA GLU A 104 8.70 6.15 -12.57
C GLU A 104 7.36 6.83 -12.27
N PHE A 105 7.33 8.16 -12.32
CA PHE A 105 6.11 8.95 -12.08
C PHE A 105 5.15 9.02 -13.27
N ARG A 106 5.59 8.54 -14.45
CA ARG A 106 4.82 8.56 -15.70
C ARG A 106 4.50 7.15 -16.22
N ALA A 107 4.63 6.14 -15.36
CA ALA A 107 4.31 4.77 -15.71
C ALA A 107 2.84 4.67 -16.15
N ALA A 108 2.60 4.01 -17.28
CA ALA A 108 1.24 3.70 -17.69
C ALA A 108 0.59 2.75 -16.68
N PRO A 109 -0.71 2.89 -16.37
CA PRO A 109 -1.43 1.87 -15.60
C PRO A 109 -1.26 0.52 -16.29
N PRO A 110 -1.08 -0.58 -15.55
CA PRO A 110 -0.99 -1.89 -16.16
C PRO A 110 -2.23 -2.13 -17.04
N ALA A 111 -2.01 -2.60 -18.26
CA ALA A 111 -3.12 -2.99 -19.13
C ALA A 111 -3.97 -4.01 -18.37
N MET A 112 -5.28 -3.76 -18.26
CA MET A 112 -6.19 -4.80 -17.77
C MET A 112 -5.98 -6.00 -18.69
N ILE A 113 -5.48 -7.10 -18.13
CA ILE A 113 -5.53 -8.38 -18.83
C ILE A 113 -7.02 -8.65 -19.00
N LYS A 114 -7.54 -8.46 -20.22
CA LYS A 114 -8.83 -9.02 -20.58
C LYS A 114 -8.62 -10.52 -20.51
N ASP A 115 -9.06 -11.15 -19.43
CA ASP A 115 -9.16 -12.60 -19.39
C ASP A 115 -10.01 -13.01 -20.61
N GLY A 116 -9.35 -13.67 -21.56
CA GLY A 116 -9.97 -14.23 -22.75
C GLY A 116 -10.92 -15.34 -22.31
N SER A 117 -12.15 -14.97 -21.96
CA SER A 117 -13.27 -15.89 -21.88
C SER A 117 -13.95 -15.88 -23.26
N ASN A 118 -13.61 -16.89 -24.06
CA ASN A 118 -14.46 -17.39 -25.14
C ASN A 118 -15.60 -18.21 -24.56
#